data_AF-A0A966UR66-F1
#
_entry.id   AF-A0A966UR66-F1
#
_cell.length_a   1.000
_cell.length_b   1.000
_cell.length_c   1.000
_cell.angle_alpha   90.00
_cell.angle_beta   90.00
_cell.angle_gamma   90.00
#
_symmetry.space_group_name_H-M   'P 1'
#
loop_
_entity.id
_entity.type
_entity.pdbx_description
1 polymer ?
#
loop_
_entity_poly.entity_id
_entity_poly.type
_entity_poly.pdbx_seq_one_letter_code
_entity_poly.pdbx_strand_id
1 'polypeptide(L)'
;MGKDTDVEGWQIAHPDDSWVYDKLIVSKKLKYVCGPSGMDVPKPDVYCVRPITNMHGMGLNAKFEHLDKNTDHLHPGEFWCETFYGKHISVDYLDTKPVLTVIGERDTMSPIYKWDKWTKIDHCIDYPAILKNLKGSYPKVNCEFIDGHLIEIHFRHNPDFVYGNTVAIPVWDEKDAYDTDNYVFVKNPDYKRLGFLIDKQHKY
;
A
#
# COMPACT_ATOMS: atom_id res chain seq x y z
N MET A 1 3.78 -6.16 -22.84
CA MET A 1 3.23 -5.15 -21.89
C MET A 1 4.27 -4.98 -20.81
N GLY A 2 4.77 -3.76 -20.60
CA GLY A 2 5.66 -3.45 -19.48
C GLY A 2 4.95 -3.77 -18.17
N LYS A 3 5.69 -4.15 -17.13
CA LYS A 3 5.12 -4.29 -15.80
C LYS A 3 4.86 -2.87 -15.30
N ASP A 4 3.59 -2.48 -15.16
CA ASP A 4 3.21 -1.22 -14.50
C ASP A 4 3.83 -1.22 -13.09
N THR A 5 4.99 -0.57 -12.93
CA THR A 5 5.82 -0.63 -11.71
C THR A 5 6.00 0.75 -11.11
N ASP A 6 6.34 0.82 -9.82
CA ASP A 6 6.70 2.10 -9.20
C ASP A 6 7.91 2.75 -9.87
N VAL A 7 8.81 1.96 -10.46
CA VAL A 7 9.95 2.48 -11.22
C VAL A 7 9.48 3.24 -12.46
N GLU A 8 8.56 2.67 -13.23
CA GLU A 8 7.96 3.34 -14.39
C GLU A 8 7.17 4.58 -13.95
N GLY A 9 6.36 4.45 -12.90
CA GLY A 9 5.60 5.56 -12.32
C GLY A 9 6.48 6.72 -11.85
N TRP A 10 7.62 6.42 -11.23
CA TRP A 10 8.62 7.41 -10.82
C TRP A 10 9.27 8.12 -12.02
N GLN A 11 9.63 7.36 -13.07
CA GLN A 11 10.28 7.93 -14.26
C GLN A 11 9.39 8.91 -15.03
N ILE A 12 8.07 8.68 -15.02
CA ILE A 12 7.10 9.57 -15.69
C ILE A 12 6.56 10.68 -14.78
N ALA A 13 6.80 10.61 -13.48
CA ALA A 13 6.30 11.58 -12.53
C ALA A 13 6.85 12.98 -12.84
N HIS A 14 5.95 13.95 -13.00
CA HIS A 14 6.33 15.35 -12.99
C HIS A 14 7.01 15.67 -11.65
N PRO A 15 8.13 16.43 -11.62
CA PRO A 15 8.86 16.71 -10.38
C PRO A 15 8.00 17.29 -9.25
N ASP A 16 7.07 18.19 -9.58
CA ASP A 16 6.13 18.77 -8.60
C ASP A 16 5.07 17.80 -8.06
N ASP A 17 4.95 16.61 -8.65
CA ASP A 17 4.02 15.56 -8.24
C ASP A 17 4.73 14.39 -7.55
N SER A 18 6.07 14.34 -7.57
CA SER A 18 6.85 13.26 -6.95
C SER A 18 6.60 13.10 -5.44
N TRP A 19 5.99 14.10 -4.78
CA TRP A 19 5.55 14.02 -3.39
C TRP A 19 4.59 12.87 -3.11
N VAL A 20 3.90 12.31 -4.12
CA VAL A 20 3.02 11.14 -3.91
C VAL A 20 3.78 9.92 -3.39
N TYR A 21 5.08 9.82 -3.70
CA TYR A 21 5.97 8.76 -3.23
C TYR A 21 6.61 9.06 -1.87
N ASP A 22 6.31 10.23 -1.28
CA ASP A 22 6.76 10.65 0.05
C ASP A 22 5.58 10.58 1.03
N LYS A 23 5.53 9.49 1.81
CA LYS A 23 4.47 9.22 2.78
C LYS A 23 4.36 10.29 3.86
N LEU A 24 5.46 10.98 4.22
CA LEU A 24 5.44 12.07 5.18
C LEU A 24 4.78 13.32 4.57
N ILE A 25 5.11 13.68 3.34
CA ILE A 25 4.45 14.80 2.64
C ILE A 25 2.97 14.51 2.40
N VAL A 26 2.63 13.29 1.99
CA VAL A 26 1.23 12.84 1.85
C VAL A 26 0.48 13.02 3.18
N SER A 27 1.02 12.50 4.28
CA SER A 27 0.42 12.59 5.62
C SER A 27 0.25 14.05 6.05
N LYS A 28 1.26 14.90 5.81
CA LYS A 28 1.23 16.33 6.14
C LYS A 28 0.18 17.10 5.33
N LYS A 29 0.03 16.80 4.03
CA LYS A 29 -1.02 17.40 3.18
C LYS A 29 -2.43 16.99 3.61
N LEU A 30 -2.58 15.76 4.10
CA LEU A 30 -3.83 15.22 4.65
C LEU A 30 -4.10 15.64 6.10
N LYS A 31 -3.18 16.41 6.70
CA LYS A 31 -3.27 16.97 8.07
C LYS A 31 -3.29 15.91 9.16
N TYR A 32 -2.67 14.76 8.91
CA TYR A 32 -2.44 13.78 9.95
C TYR A 32 -1.41 14.29 10.97
N VAL A 33 -1.51 13.78 12.19
CA VAL A 33 -0.52 14.01 13.24
C VAL A 33 0.72 13.17 12.91
N CYS A 34 1.72 13.81 12.33
CA CYS A 34 2.95 13.14 11.88
C CYS A 34 4.18 14.05 11.97
N GLY A 35 5.36 13.45 12.01
CA GLY A 35 6.64 14.16 11.96
C GLY A 35 7.80 13.25 11.55
N PRO A 36 8.88 13.81 10.97
CA PRO A 36 10.11 13.06 10.71
C PRO A 36 10.76 12.60 12.02
N SER A 37 11.67 11.62 11.93
CA SER A 37 12.60 11.32 13.03
C SER A 37 13.32 12.59 13.53
N GLY A 38 13.52 12.69 14.84
CA GLY A 38 14.11 13.85 15.53
C GLY A 38 13.12 14.97 15.86
N MET A 39 11.84 14.84 15.51
CA MET A 39 10.78 15.73 15.97
C MET A 39 10.01 15.11 17.14
N ASP A 40 9.66 15.94 18.11
CA ASP A 40 8.90 15.49 19.27
C ASP A 40 7.47 15.08 18.90
N VAL A 41 7.00 13.97 19.48
CA VAL A 41 5.57 13.61 19.42
C VAL A 41 4.74 14.51 20.35
N PRO A 42 3.50 14.87 19.98
CA PRO A 42 2.68 15.84 20.73
C PRO A 42 2.18 15.30 22.08
N LYS A 43 2.09 13.97 22.21
CA LYS A 43 1.72 13.28 23.45
C LYS A 43 2.32 11.87 23.46
N PRO A 44 2.55 11.28 24.65
CA PRO A 44 2.86 9.86 24.77
C PRO A 44 1.72 9.02 24.19
N ASP A 45 1.99 8.21 23.17
CA ASP A 45 1.02 7.31 22.52
C ASP A 45 1.74 6.27 21.64
N VAL A 46 0.97 5.35 21.06
CA VAL A 46 1.43 4.42 20.02
C VAL A 46 1.31 5.05 18.63
N TYR A 47 2.45 5.20 17.96
CA TYR A 47 2.54 5.74 16.61
C TYR A 47 2.97 4.67 15.61
N CYS A 48 2.56 4.84 14.36
CA CYS A 48 3.12 4.09 13.24
C CYS A 48 4.44 4.76 12.80
N VAL A 49 5.55 4.06 12.98
CA VAL A 49 6.87 4.47 12.47
C VAL A 49 7.18 3.67 11.21
N ARG A 50 7.50 4.35 10.11
CA ARG A 50 7.76 3.70 8.81
C ARG A 50 8.69 4.53 7.92
N PRO A 51 9.31 3.93 6.89
CA PRO A 51 10.10 4.68 5.92
C PRO A 51 9.30 5.78 5.23
N ILE A 52 9.96 6.90 4.92
CA ILE A 52 9.35 8.05 4.24
C ILE A 52 8.92 7.68 2.82
N THR A 53 9.74 6.95 2.08
CA THR A 53 9.47 6.63 0.67
C THR A 53 8.47 5.49 0.50
N ASN A 54 7.66 5.53 -0.56
CA ASN A 54 6.76 4.46 -0.98
C ASN A 54 7.18 3.66 -2.22
N MET A 55 8.49 3.60 -2.49
CA MET A 55 9.01 2.81 -3.62
C MET A 55 9.04 1.29 -3.34
N HIS A 56 8.91 0.91 -2.07
CA HIS A 56 8.82 -0.48 -1.64
C HIS A 56 7.47 -0.69 -0.95
N GLY A 57 6.71 -1.68 -1.42
CA GLY A 57 5.37 -1.98 -0.91
C GLY A 57 5.37 -2.78 0.40
N MET A 58 4.19 -3.35 0.71
CA MET A 58 3.96 -4.27 1.84
C MET A 58 4.24 -3.67 3.24
N GLY A 59 4.39 -2.37 3.41
CA GLY A 59 4.71 -1.81 4.74
C GLY A 59 6.05 -2.32 5.30
N LEU A 60 7.04 -2.56 4.44
CA LEU A 60 8.38 -2.98 4.88
C LEU A 60 8.98 -1.97 5.86
N ASN A 61 9.57 -2.50 6.94
CA ASN A 61 10.13 -1.74 8.07
C ASN A 61 9.13 -0.84 8.81
N ALA A 62 7.82 -0.95 8.55
CA ALA A 62 6.82 -0.31 9.38
C ALA A 62 6.74 -1.03 10.75
N LYS A 63 6.52 -0.26 11.80
CA LYS A 63 6.35 -0.75 13.17
C LYS A 63 5.38 0.14 13.94
N PHE A 64 4.74 -0.43 14.95
CA PHE A 64 4.02 0.34 15.96
C PHE A 64 4.93 0.51 17.17
N GLU A 65 5.11 1.75 17.61
CA GLU A 65 6.04 2.07 18.68
C GLU A 65 5.41 3.10 19.62
N HIS A 66 5.55 2.86 20.93
CA HIS A 66 5.17 3.84 21.92
C HIS A 66 6.25 4.92 22.00
N LEU A 67 5.90 6.16 21.63
CA LEU A 67 6.82 7.30 21.62
C LEU A 67 6.42 8.29 22.71
N ASP A 68 7.40 8.85 23.41
CA ASP A 68 7.22 9.90 24.43
C ASP A 68 8.24 11.02 24.21
N LYS A 69 7.76 12.13 23.64
CA LYS A 69 8.53 13.29 23.17
C LYS A 69 9.63 12.90 22.17
N ASN A 70 10.83 12.57 22.65
CA ASN A 70 12.02 12.42 21.80
C ASN A 70 11.90 11.22 20.85
N THR A 71 12.33 11.41 19.60
CA THR A 71 12.36 10.37 18.55
C THR A 71 13.71 10.22 17.86
N ASP A 72 14.80 10.70 18.47
CA ASP A 72 16.17 10.69 17.91
C ASP A 72 16.73 9.28 17.69
N HIS A 73 16.15 8.26 18.34
CA HIS A 73 16.51 6.86 18.15
C HIS A 73 15.95 6.26 16.86
N LEU A 74 14.96 6.90 16.24
CA LEU A 74 14.37 6.46 14.97
C LEU A 74 15.35 6.70 13.81
N HIS A 75 15.34 5.83 12.82
CA HIS A 75 16.23 5.99 11.68
C HIS A 75 15.91 7.30 10.92
N PRO A 76 16.90 8.10 10.45
CA PRO A 76 16.63 9.40 9.80
C PRO A 76 15.77 9.33 8.54
N GLY A 77 15.68 8.16 7.90
CA GLY A 77 14.79 7.89 6.76
C GLY A 77 13.37 7.43 7.14
N GLU A 78 13.04 7.40 8.43
CA GLU A 78 11.72 7.07 8.96
C GLU A 78 10.97 8.34 9.42
N PHE A 79 9.65 8.22 9.51
CA PHE A 79 8.78 9.21 10.14
C PHE A 79 7.75 8.50 11.02
N TRP A 80 7.20 9.22 11.99
CA TRP A 80 6.09 8.78 12.82
C TRP A 80 4.77 9.42 12.37
N CYS A 81 3.67 8.70 12.51
CA CYS A 81 2.31 9.14 12.21
C CYS A 81 1.33 8.56 13.23
N GLU A 82 0.22 9.25 13.51
CA GLU A 82 -0.90 8.68 14.25
C GLU A 82 -1.33 7.34 13.64
N THR A 83 -1.81 6.45 14.48
CA THR A 83 -2.16 5.09 14.07
C THR A 83 -3.60 5.04 13.57
N PHE A 84 -3.79 4.56 12.35
CA PHE A 84 -5.10 4.21 11.82
C PHE A 84 -5.41 2.74 12.04
N TYR A 85 -6.68 2.43 12.35
CA TYR A 85 -7.18 1.08 12.56
C TYR A 85 -8.43 0.87 11.73
N GLY A 86 -8.63 -0.34 11.22
CA GLY A 86 -9.81 -0.71 10.45
C GLY A 86 -9.44 -1.44 9.16
N LYS A 87 -10.31 -1.35 8.16
CA LYS A 87 -10.14 -2.07 6.89
C LYS A 87 -9.03 -1.47 6.05
N HIS A 88 -8.10 -2.30 5.57
CA HIS A 88 -7.11 -1.89 4.57
C HIS A 88 -7.69 -2.09 3.17
N ILE A 89 -7.81 -1.03 2.39
CA ILE A 89 -8.39 -1.05 1.05
C ILE A 89 -7.37 -0.51 0.06
N SER A 90 -7.20 -1.18 -1.08
CA SER A 90 -6.44 -0.68 -2.22
C SER A 90 -7.40 -0.45 -3.40
N VAL A 91 -7.30 0.71 -4.04
CA VAL A 91 -8.18 1.12 -5.14
C VAL A 91 -7.37 1.55 -6.34
N ASP A 92 -7.63 0.93 -7.48
CA ASP A 92 -7.12 1.39 -8.76
C ASP A 92 -8.11 2.32 -9.44
N TYR A 93 -7.59 3.40 -9.99
CA TYR A 93 -8.30 4.39 -10.78
C TYR A 93 -7.75 4.43 -12.20
N LEU A 94 -8.64 4.41 -13.18
CA LEU A 94 -8.34 4.74 -14.57
C LEU A 94 -9.00 6.06 -14.91
N ASP A 95 -8.21 7.08 -15.25
CA ASP A 95 -8.68 8.43 -15.55
C ASP A 95 -9.66 8.94 -14.48
N THR A 96 -9.25 8.82 -13.21
CA THR A 96 -10.01 9.19 -11.98
C THR A 96 -11.23 8.32 -11.66
N LYS A 97 -11.57 7.32 -12.48
CA LYS A 97 -12.68 6.40 -12.21
C LYS A 97 -12.18 5.13 -11.52
N PRO A 98 -12.78 4.69 -10.41
CA PRO A 98 -12.38 3.44 -9.76
C PRO A 98 -12.68 2.25 -10.68
N VAL A 99 -11.70 1.38 -10.87
CA VAL A 99 -11.79 0.18 -11.75
C VAL A 99 -11.51 -1.13 -11.00
N LEU A 100 -10.84 -1.06 -9.87
CA LEU A 100 -10.62 -2.18 -8.96
C LEU A 100 -10.64 -1.68 -7.52
N THR A 101 -11.27 -2.44 -6.63
CA THR A 101 -11.20 -2.22 -5.18
C THR A 101 -11.00 -3.57 -4.51
N VAL A 102 -9.95 -3.67 -3.70
CA VAL A 102 -9.59 -4.89 -2.98
C VAL A 102 -9.41 -4.57 -1.50
N ILE A 103 -9.85 -5.49 -0.65
CA ILE A 103 -9.65 -5.44 0.80
C ILE A 103 -8.55 -6.42 1.19
N GLY A 104 -7.61 -5.95 2.03
CA GLY A 104 -6.53 -6.75 2.60
C GLY A 104 -6.89 -7.27 3.98
N GLU A 105 -6.62 -8.55 4.21
CA GLU A 105 -6.80 -9.24 5.48
C GLU A 105 -5.43 -9.71 5.99
N ARG A 106 -5.19 -9.49 7.30
CA ARG A 106 -3.95 -9.86 7.97
C ARG A 106 -4.19 -10.11 9.45
N ASP A 107 -3.57 -11.16 9.99
CA ASP A 107 -3.40 -11.36 11.42
C ASP A 107 -2.55 -10.24 12.02
N THR A 108 -3.12 -9.49 12.97
CA THR A 108 -2.45 -8.39 13.65
C THR A 108 -1.17 -8.82 14.38
N MET A 109 -1.05 -10.10 14.74
CA MET A 109 0.15 -10.68 15.36
C MET A 109 1.25 -11.03 14.36
N SER A 110 0.94 -11.13 13.06
CA SER A 110 1.92 -11.34 12.01
C SER A 110 2.72 -10.05 11.73
N PRO A 111 3.95 -10.14 11.22
CA PRO A 111 4.67 -8.97 10.70
C PRO A 111 3.81 -8.17 9.72
N ILE A 112 3.92 -6.83 9.72
CA ILE A 112 3.04 -5.94 8.93
C ILE A 112 3.04 -6.30 7.43
N TYR A 113 4.17 -6.74 6.90
CA TYR A 113 4.31 -7.14 5.49
C TYR A 113 3.64 -8.46 5.12
N LYS A 114 3.28 -9.28 6.12
CA LYS A 114 2.82 -10.64 5.91
C LYS A 114 1.30 -10.68 5.84
N TRP A 115 0.75 -10.33 4.68
CA TRP A 115 -0.68 -10.42 4.37
C TRP A 115 -1.17 -11.87 4.26
N ASP A 116 -2.41 -12.10 4.66
CA ASP A 116 -3.05 -13.42 4.58
C ASP A 116 -3.89 -13.56 3.30
N LYS A 117 -4.62 -12.51 2.93
CA LYS A 117 -5.50 -12.55 1.76
C LYS A 117 -5.86 -11.15 1.27
N TRP A 118 -6.01 -11.02 -0.04
CA TRP A 118 -6.65 -9.89 -0.68
C TRP A 118 -7.87 -10.37 -1.45
N THR A 119 -8.98 -9.65 -1.33
CA THR A 119 -10.25 -9.99 -1.97
C THR A 119 -10.83 -8.78 -2.69
N LYS A 120 -11.25 -8.96 -3.95
CA LYS A 120 -11.99 -7.95 -4.70
C LYS A 120 -13.37 -7.75 -4.07
N ILE A 121 -13.77 -6.49 -3.90
CA ILE A 121 -15.06 -6.12 -3.32
C ILE A 121 -15.81 -5.14 -4.24
N ASP A 122 -17.14 -5.17 -4.14
CA ASP A 122 -17.99 -4.15 -4.76
C ASP A 122 -18.14 -2.97 -3.80
N HIS A 123 -17.16 -2.08 -3.84
CA HIS A 123 -17.13 -0.86 -3.04
C HIS A 123 -16.46 0.23 -3.84
N CYS A 124 -17.07 1.41 -3.88
CA CYS A 124 -16.57 2.55 -4.66
C CYS A 124 -16.02 3.60 -3.69
N ILE A 125 -14.75 3.96 -3.86
CA ILE A 125 -14.13 5.11 -3.20
C ILE A 125 -13.87 6.17 -4.26
N ASP A 126 -14.26 7.42 -3.98
CA ASP A 126 -14.06 8.54 -4.89
C ASP A 126 -12.57 8.87 -5.03
N TYR A 127 -12.19 9.36 -6.22
CA TYR A 127 -10.83 9.80 -6.48
C TYR A 127 -10.39 10.89 -5.47
N PRO A 128 -9.29 10.70 -4.73
CA PRO A 128 -8.90 11.61 -3.67
C PRO A 128 -8.75 13.06 -4.13
N ALA A 129 -9.38 14.00 -3.42
CA ALA A 129 -9.39 15.41 -3.79
C ALA A 129 -7.98 16.03 -3.88
N ILE A 130 -7.03 15.53 -3.07
CA ILE A 130 -5.62 15.93 -3.07
C ILE A 130 -4.93 15.67 -4.43
N LEU A 131 -5.45 14.74 -5.23
CA LEU A 131 -4.90 14.34 -6.53
C LEU A 131 -5.53 15.08 -7.72
N LYS A 132 -6.54 15.95 -7.49
CA LYS A 132 -7.24 16.63 -8.60
C LYS A 132 -6.40 17.69 -9.32
N ASN A 133 -5.30 18.15 -8.70
CA ASN A 133 -4.47 19.25 -9.20
C ASN A 133 -3.03 18.83 -9.52
N LEU A 134 -2.84 17.57 -9.93
CA LEU A 134 -1.54 17.08 -10.39
C LEU A 134 -1.08 17.83 -11.65
N LYS A 135 0.23 18.02 -11.80
CA LYS A 135 0.84 18.69 -12.95
C LYS A 135 0.99 17.78 -14.16
N GLY A 136 1.33 16.51 -13.92
CA GLY A 136 1.43 15.48 -14.94
C GLY A 136 0.08 14.84 -15.28
N SER A 137 0.12 13.98 -16.29
CA SER A 137 -1.04 13.17 -16.70
C SER A 137 -0.78 11.72 -16.31
N TYR A 138 -1.55 11.22 -15.34
CA TYR A 138 -1.40 9.86 -14.81
C TYR A 138 -2.72 9.10 -14.97
N PRO A 139 -2.92 8.39 -16.10
CA PRO A 139 -4.15 7.63 -16.32
C PRO A 139 -4.36 6.54 -15.27
N LYS A 140 -3.27 5.91 -14.81
CA LYS A 140 -3.30 4.83 -13.83
C LYS A 140 -2.82 5.34 -12.48
N VAL A 141 -3.68 5.24 -11.47
CA VAL A 141 -3.35 5.59 -10.09
C VAL A 141 -3.86 4.50 -9.17
N ASN A 142 -3.04 4.06 -8.22
CA ASN A 142 -3.45 3.23 -7.11
C ASN A 142 -3.39 4.06 -5.83
N CYS A 143 -4.37 3.86 -4.95
CA CYS A 143 -4.40 4.47 -3.63
C CYS A 143 -4.71 3.40 -2.59
N GLU A 144 -3.96 3.40 -1.49
CA GLU A 144 -4.25 2.55 -0.35
C GLU A 144 -4.79 3.37 0.83
N PHE A 145 -5.76 2.78 1.53
CA PHE A 145 -6.51 3.40 2.60
C PHE A 145 -6.56 2.49 3.82
N ILE A 146 -6.56 3.07 5.01
CA ILE A 146 -6.96 2.40 6.25
C ILE A 146 -8.17 3.14 6.81
N ASP A 147 -9.31 2.46 6.86
CA ASP A 147 -10.57 3.02 7.38
C ASP A 147 -10.92 4.40 6.77
N GLY A 148 -10.77 4.51 5.44
CA GLY A 148 -11.02 5.75 4.69
C GLY A 148 -9.88 6.77 4.71
N HIS A 149 -8.85 6.59 5.54
CA HIS A 149 -7.66 7.44 5.55
C HIS A 149 -6.70 7.02 4.44
N LEU A 150 -6.47 7.90 3.45
CA LEU A 150 -5.48 7.67 2.40
C LEU A 150 -4.08 7.62 3.02
N ILE A 151 -3.33 6.54 2.79
CA ILE A 151 -2.01 6.34 3.37
C ILE A 151 -0.88 6.25 2.35
N GLU A 152 -1.19 5.84 1.11
CA GLU A 152 -0.21 5.54 0.07
C GLU A 152 -0.82 5.79 -1.32
N ILE A 153 0.01 6.27 -2.26
CA ILE A 153 -0.38 6.60 -3.64
C ILE A 153 0.71 6.08 -4.58
N HIS A 154 0.30 5.54 -5.72
CA HIS A 154 1.21 5.08 -6.77
C HIS A 154 0.69 5.51 -8.16
N PHE A 155 1.58 5.93 -9.06
CA PHE A 155 1.24 6.20 -10.48
C PHE A 155 1.27 4.93 -11.34
N ARG A 156 0.58 3.90 -10.87
CA ARG A 156 0.36 2.60 -11.51
C ARG A 156 -0.87 1.92 -10.90
N HIS A 157 -1.33 0.83 -11.49
CA HIS A 157 -2.35 -0.03 -10.88
C HIS A 157 -1.74 -1.06 -9.92
N ASN A 158 -2.60 -1.80 -9.23
CA ASN A 158 -2.22 -2.91 -8.37
C ASN A 158 -1.68 -4.09 -9.22
N PRO A 159 -0.42 -4.52 -9.01
CA PRO A 159 0.19 -5.57 -9.83
C PRO A 159 -0.30 -6.99 -9.48
N ASP A 160 -1.00 -7.17 -8.36
CA ASP A 160 -1.36 -8.48 -7.80
C ASP A 160 -2.71 -8.99 -8.35
N PHE A 161 -3.47 -8.16 -9.06
CA PHE A 161 -4.77 -8.47 -9.66
C PHE A 161 -4.78 -8.46 -11.20
N VAL A 162 -3.61 -8.43 -11.83
CA VAL A 162 -3.45 -8.38 -13.30
C VAL A 162 -3.84 -9.68 -14.00
N TYR A 163 -4.06 -10.77 -13.26
CA TYR A 163 -4.44 -12.08 -13.79
C TYR A 163 -5.96 -12.23 -13.94
N GLY A 164 -6.73 -11.17 -13.67
CA GLY A 164 -8.20 -11.19 -13.66
C GLY A 164 -8.80 -11.98 -12.49
N ASN A 165 -7.99 -12.27 -11.47
CA ASN A 165 -8.39 -12.93 -10.24
C ASN A 165 -9.31 -12.05 -9.40
N THR A 166 -10.11 -12.67 -8.54
CA THR A 166 -10.92 -12.01 -7.51
C THR A 166 -10.32 -12.16 -6.12
N VAL A 167 -9.41 -13.12 -5.95
CA VAL A 167 -8.69 -13.39 -4.71
C VAL A 167 -7.19 -13.49 -5.02
N ALA A 168 -6.37 -12.99 -4.11
CA ALA A 168 -4.93 -13.21 -4.10
C ALA A 168 -4.49 -13.57 -2.67
N ILE A 169 -4.00 -14.79 -2.48
CA ILE A 169 -3.49 -15.28 -1.19
C ILE A 169 -1.96 -15.35 -1.29
N PRO A 170 -1.21 -14.46 -0.60
CA PRO A 170 0.25 -14.48 -0.63
C PRO A 170 0.80 -15.82 -0.11
N VAL A 171 1.80 -16.36 -0.81
CA VAL A 171 2.50 -17.57 -0.39
C VAL A 171 3.87 -17.19 0.17
N TRP A 172 4.13 -17.60 1.41
CA TRP A 172 5.35 -17.25 2.17
C TRP A 172 6.30 -18.43 2.37
N ASP A 173 5.86 -19.65 2.13
CA ASP A 173 6.60 -20.90 2.36
C ASP A 173 6.46 -21.80 1.12
N GLU A 174 7.56 -22.45 0.70
CA GLU A 174 7.60 -23.29 -0.50
C GLU A 174 6.64 -24.47 -0.40
N LYS A 175 6.38 -24.97 0.81
CA LYS A 175 5.44 -26.09 1.02
C LYS A 175 4.00 -25.73 0.65
N ASP A 176 3.67 -24.44 0.62
CA ASP A 176 2.33 -23.90 0.31
C ASP A 176 2.23 -23.43 -1.16
N ALA A 177 3.32 -23.57 -1.94
CA ALA A 177 3.42 -23.10 -3.33
C ALA A 177 2.95 -24.16 -4.34
N TYR A 178 1.68 -24.58 -4.25
CA TYR A 178 1.11 -25.59 -5.14
C TYR A 178 -0.36 -25.30 -5.50
N ASP A 179 -0.79 -25.80 -6.65
CA ASP A 179 -2.18 -25.66 -7.11
C ASP A 179 -3.14 -26.48 -6.22
N THR A 180 -4.33 -25.93 -5.99
CA THR A 180 -5.44 -26.65 -5.33
C THR A 180 -6.60 -26.79 -6.30
N ASP A 181 -7.73 -27.39 -5.87
CA ASP A 181 -8.92 -27.47 -6.73
C ASP A 181 -9.41 -26.08 -7.14
N ASN A 182 -9.37 -25.10 -6.23
CA ASN A 182 -9.94 -23.76 -6.41
C ASN A 182 -8.90 -22.69 -6.80
N TYR A 183 -7.61 -22.94 -6.57
CA TYR A 183 -6.56 -21.94 -6.75
C TYR A 183 -5.42 -22.45 -7.61
N VAL A 184 -4.76 -21.54 -8.34
CA VAL A 184 -3.52 -21.79 -9.08
C VAL A 184 -2.39 -20.97 -8.45
N PHE A 185 -1.21 -21.58 -8.30
CA PHE A 185 -0.03 -20.88 -7.83
C PHE A 185 0.61 -20.09 -8.97
N VAL A 186 0.78 -18.79 -8.76
CA VAL A 186 1.50 -17.89 -9.65
C VAL A 186 2.74 -17.38 -8.96
N LYS A 187 3.91 -17.77 -9.47
CA LYS A 187 5.20 -17.28 -8.99
C LYS A 187 5.33 -15.79 -9.26
N ASN A 188 5.37 -14.99 -8.20
CA ASN A 188 5.50 -13.54 -8.24
C ASN A 188 6.24 -13.08 -6.97
N PRO A 189 7.57 -13.29 -6.93
CA PRO A 189 8.33 -13.04 -5.72
C PRO A 189 8.49 -11.55 -5.46
N ASP A 190 8.28 -11.16 -4.20
CA ASP A 190 8.55 -9.81 -3.71
C ASP A 190 8.93 -9.89 -2.23
N TYR A 191 10.06 -9.29 -1.86
CA TYR A 191 10.70 -9.47 -0.55
C TYR A 191 10.80 -10.97 -0.16
N LYS A 192 10.00 -11.43 0.81
CA LYS A 192 9.92 -12.82 1.27
C LYS A 192 8.73 -13.59 0.71
N ARG A 193 7.81 -12.93 -0.01
CA ARG A 193 6.68 -13.57 -0.68
C ARG A 193 7.23 -14.34 -1.89
N LEU A 194 6.79 -15.58 -2.06
CA LEU A 194 7.19 -16.43 -3.19
C LEU A 194 6.27 -16.24 -4.42
N GLY A 195 5.02 -15.89 -4.16
CA GLY A 195 3.99 -15.70 -5.17
C GLY A 195 2.61 -15.64 -4.54
N PHE A 196 1.61 -16.06 -5.31
CA PHE A 196 0.22 -16.06 -4.89
C PHE A 196 -0.49 -17.35 -5.26
N LEU A 197 -1.43 -17.76 -4.42
CA LEU A 197 -2.57 -18.56 -4.87
C LEU A 197 -3.66 -17.59 -5.32
N ILE A 198 -4.04 -17.68 -6.60
CA ILE A 198 -5.14 -16.90 -7.18
C ILE A 198 -6.28 -17.84 -7.55
N ASP A 199 -7.53 -17.37 -7.45
CA ASP A 199 -8.70 -18.17 -7.78
C ASP A 199 -8.68 -18.57 -9.27
N LYS A 200 -9.00 -19.84 -9.55
CA LYS A 200 -9.19 -20.29 -10.92
C LYS A 200 -10.41 -19.59 -11.49
N GLN A 201 -10.23 -18.83 -12.55
CA GLN A 201 -11.37 -18.26 -13.26
C GLN A 201 -12.21 -19.38 -13.86
N HIS A 202 -13.40 -19.62 -13.29
CA HIS A 202 -14.40 -20.46 -13.93
C HIS A 202 -14.96 -19.67 -15.11
N LYS A 203 -14.52 -20.03 -16.32
CA LYS A 203 -15.25 -19.67 -17.54
C LYS A 203 -16.58 -20.43 -17.50
N TYR A 204 -17.62 -19.75 -17.00
CA TYR A 204 -19.01 -20.17 -17.25
C TYR A 204 -19.37 -19.85 -18.70
#